data_AF-A0A3C1MXD1-F1
#
_entry.id   AF-A0A3C1MXD1-F1
#
_cell.length_a   1.000
_cell.length_b   1.000
_cell.length_c   1.000
_cell.angle_alpha   90.00
_cell.angle_beta   90.00
_cell.angle_gamma   90.00
#
_symmetry.space_group_name_H-M   'P 1'
#
loop_
_entity.id
_entity.type
_entity.pdbx_description
1 polymer ?
#
loop_
_entity_poly.entity_id
_entity_poly.type
_entity_poly.pdbx_seq_one_letter_code
_entity_poly.pdbx_strand_id
1 'polypeptide(L)' 'MTDTLALTQELISRRSNTPDDAGCQDLMQARLAPLGFRFETITSNGVINLWARRGDASPVVCFAGHTDVVPT' A
#
# COMPACT_ATOMS: atom_id res chain seq x y z
N MET A 1 6.09 -1.67 -21.55
CA MET A 1 5.19 -1.94 -20.40
C MET A 1 5.00 -0.63 -19.65
N THR A 2 3.79 -0.28 -19.21
CA THR A 2 3.57 0.95 -18.43
C THR A 2 3.94 0.71 -16.97
N ASP A 3 4.32 1.76 -16.24
CA ASP A 3 4.64 1.65 -14.81
C ASP A 3 3.46 1.13 -13.99
N THR A 4 2.23 1.54 -14.36
CA THR A 4 0.99 1.03 -13.76
C THR A 4 0.86 -0.46 -13.96
N LEU A 5 1.01 -0.97 -15.19
CA LEU A 5 0.88 -2.40 -15.47
C LEU A 5 1.94 -3.22 -14.72
N ALA A 6 3.19 -2.73 -14.69
CA ALA A 6 4.27 -3.39 -13.96
C ALA A 6 4.00 -3.48 -12.46
N LEU A 7 3.56 -2.37 -11.83
CA LEU A 7 3.19 -2.36 -10.42
C LEU A 7 2.02 -3.31 -10.14
N THR A 8 0.97 -3.29 -10.97
CA THR A 8 -0.18 -4.17 -10.82
C THR A 8 0.22 -5.65 -10.86
N GLN A 9 1.05 -6.04 -11.83
CA GLN A 9 1.54 -7.42 -11.92
C GLN A 9 2.39 -7.82 -10.71
N GLU A 10 3.23 -6.91 -10.23
CA GLU A 10 4.04 -7.15 -9.03
C GLU A 10 3.15 -7.38 -7.80
N LEU A 11 2.13 -6.55 -7.61
CA LEU A 11 1.17 -6.71 -6.50
C LEU A 11 0.40 -8.02 -6.60
N ILE A 12 -0.11 -8.39 -7.80
CA ILE A 12 -0.83 -9.66 -8.02
C ILE A 12 0.04 -10.88 -7.72
N SER A 13 1.36 -10.79 -7.92
CA SER A 13 2.27 -11.90 -7.64
C SER A 13 2.45 -12.20 -6.14
N ARG A 14 2.00 -11.30 -5.25
CA ARG A 14 2.06 -11.48 -3.80
C ARG A 14 0.82 -12.22 -3.32
N ARG A 15 1.02 -13.30 -2.55
CA ARG A 15 -0.07 -14.11 -1.99
C ARG A 15 -0.65 -13.47 -0.72
N SER A 16 -1.27 -12.30 -0.87
CA SER A 16 -1.85 -11.51 0.22
C SER A 16 -3.25 -12.00 0.61
N ASN A 17 -3.41 -13.24 1.06
CA ASN A 17 -4.71 -13.70 1.53
C ASN A 17 -5.08 -13.00 2.85
N THR A 18 -6.32 -12.55 3.02
CA THR A 18 -6.76 -11.87 4.26
C THR A 18 -6.35 -12.66 5.53
N PRO A 19 -5.67 -12.05 6.53
CA PRO A 19 -5.26 -10.63 6.66
C PRO A 19 -3.80 -10.34 6.24
N ASP A 20 -3.13 -11.28 5.60
CA ASP A 20 -1.71 -11.18 5.25
C ASP A 20 -1.48 -10.16 4.12
N ASP A 21 -0.62 -9.16 4.37
CA ASP A 21 -0.26 -8.14 3.36
C ASP A 21 0.72 -8.66 2.29
N ALA A 22 1.48 -9.70 2.62
CA ALA A 22 2.53 -10.28 1.76
C ALA A 22 3.54 -9.26 1.20
N GLY A 23 3.81 -8.17 1.94
CA GLY A 23 4.78 -7.14 1.56
C GLY A 23 4.30 -6.16 0.48
N CYS A 24 2.99 -6.10 0.24
CA CYS A 24 2.39 -5.11 -0.66
C CYS A 24 2.58 -3.67 -0.15
N GLN A 25 2.39 -3.44 1.14
CA GLN A 25 2.55 -2.11 1.74
C GLN A 25 4.01 -1.64 1.72
N ASP A 26 4.98 -2.52 1.95
CA ASP A 26 6.40 -2.19 1.85
C ASP A 26 6.80 -1.82 0.41
N LEU A 27 6.27 -2.51 -0.59
CA LEU A 27 6.46 -2.14 -1.99
C LEU A 27 5.92 -0.73 -2.28
N MET A 28 4.72 -0.42 -1.78
CA MET A 28 4.12 0.91 -1.95
C MET A 28 4.96 1.99 -1.26
N GLN A 29 5.43 1.74 -0.03
CA GLN A 29 6.31 2.65 0.70
C GLN A 29 7.60 2.93 -0.07
N ALA A 30 8.27 1.90 -0.57
CA ALA A 30 9.52 2.04 -1.32
C ALA A 30 9.35 2.91 -2.58
N ARG A 31 8.22 2.80 -3.28
CA ARG A 31 7.91 3.60 -4.47
C ARG A 31 7.50 5.04 -4.14
N LEU A 32 6.82 5.26 -3.01
CA LEU A 32 6.32 6.58 -2.59
C LEU A 32 7.37 7.40 -1.81
N ALA A 33 8.33 6.76 -1.15
CA ALA A 33 9.39 7.40 -0.37
C ALA A 33 10.18 8.47 -1.16
N PRO A 34 10.67 8.21 -2.39
CA PRO A 34 11.39 9.22 -3.16
C PRO A 34 10.50 10.41 -3.58
N LEU A 35 9.18 10.30 -3.47
CA LEU A 35 8.22 11.36 -3.80
C LEU A 35 7.87 12.24 -2.59
N GLY A 36 8.50 12.02 -1.44
CA GLY A 36 8.33 12.83 -0.23
C GLY A 36 7.08 12.48 0.58
N PHE A 37 6.57 11.26 0.47
CA PHE A 37 5.53 10.76 1.38
C PHE A 37 6.14 10.41 2.74
N ARG A 38 5.39 10.73 3.80
CA ARG A 38 5.61 10.23 5.17
C ARG A 38 4.69 9.06 5.43
N PHE A 39 5.16 8.08 6.19
CA PHE A 39 4.46 6.82 6.43
C PHE A 39 4.18 6.62 7.90
N GLU A 40 2.98 6.16 8.19
CA GLU A 40 2.56 5.66 9.50
C GLU A 40 1.99 4.26 9.31
N THR A 41 2.66 3.25 9.86
CA THR A 41 2.19 1.87 9.88
C THR A 41 1.34 1.66 11.12
N ILE A 42 0.09 1.23 10.93
CA ILE A 42 -0.88 1.02 12.00
C ILE A 42 -1.23 -0.46 12.02
N THR A 43 -0.76 -1.16 13.06
CA THR A 43 -1.09 -2.58 13.28
C THR A 43 -2.18 -2.70 14.33
N SER A 44 -3.28 -3.38 13.99
CA SER A 44 -4.40 -3.61 14.91
C SER A 44 -5.07 -4.94 14.62
N ASN A 45 -5.33 -5.74 15.66
CA ASN A 45 -6.02 -7.04 15.54
C ASN A 45 -5.42 -7.98 14.48
N GLY A 46 -4.09 -7.97 14.30
CA GLY A 46 -3.41 -8.79 13.30
C GLY A 46 -3.47 -8.25 11.86
N VAL A 47 -4.06 -7.09 11.63
CA VAL A 47 -4.10 -6.40 10.33
C VAL A 47 -3.09 -5.27 10.31
N ILE A 48 -2.33 -5.16 9.22
CA ILE A 48 -1.40 -4.04 8.97
C ILE A 48 -2.05 -3.03 8.02
N ASN A 49 -2.01 -1.75 8.39
CA ASN A 49 -2.54 -0.65 7.59
C ASN A 49 -1.44 0.38 7.35
N LEU A 50 -1.51 1.07 6.21
CA LEU A 50 -0.57 2.11 5.83
C LEU A 50 -1.28 3.44 5.63
N TRP A 51 -0.87 4.44 6.39
CA TRP A 51 -1.18 5.85 6.10
C TRP A 51 0.04 6.51 5.46
N ALA A 52 -0.05 6.81 4.17
CA ALA A 52 0.99 7.50 3.41
C ALA A 52 0.54 8.92 3.07
N ARG A 53 1.24 9.94 3.57
CA ARG A 53 0.84 11.35 3.40
C ARG A 53 1.98 12.21 2.87
N ARG A 54 1.69 12.98 1.81
CA ARG A 54 2.53 14.09 1.33
C ARG A 54 1.85 15.42 1.65
N GLY A 55 2.59 16.35 2.26
CA GLY A 55 2.05 17.63 2.78
C GLY A 55 1.44 17.54 4.18
N ASP A 56 1.03 18.68 4.73
CA ASP A 56 0.53 18.85 6.10
C ASP A 56 -0.70 19.78 6.22
N ALA A 57 -1.05 20.52 5.17
CA ALA A 57 -2.20 21.43 5.14
C ALA A 57 -3.49 20.79 4.55
N SER A 58 -4.60 21.52 4.66
CA SER A 58 -5.88 21.22 4.00
C SER A 58 -5.97 21.88 2.61
N PRO A 59 -6.82 21.37 1.69
CA PRO A 59 -7.63 20.15 1.79
C PRO A 59 -6.81 18.86 1.64
N VAL A 60 -7.28 17.77 2.25
CA VAL A 60 -6.66 16.44 2.12
C VAL A 60 -7.41 15.64 1.06
N VAL A 61 -6.71 15.23 0.01
CA VAL A 61 -7.19 14.24 -0.96
C VAL A 61 -6.60 12.89 -0.59
N CYS A 62 -7.44 11.86 -0.47
CA CYS A 62 -7.05 10.52 -0.02
C CYS A 62 -7.47 9.45 -1.04
N PHE A 63 -6.53 8.56 -1.37
CA PHE A 63 -6.82 7.31 -2.04
C PHE A 63 -6.88 6.20 -0.99
N ALA A 64 -7.97 5.44 -0.98
CA ALA A 64 -8.18 4.32 -0.05
C ALA A 64 -8.38 3.02 -0.85
N GLY A 65 -7.88 1.92 -0.30
CA GLY A 65 -7.96 0.59 -0.90
C GLY A 65 -7.45 -0.47 0.09
N HIS A 66 -7.34 -1.71 -0.39
CA HIS A 66 -6.88 -2.85 0.38
C HIS A 66 -5.89 -3.68 -0.45
N THR A 67 -4.98 -4.40 0.21
CA THR A 67 -3.96 -5.24 -0.44
C THR A 67 -4.30 -6.73 -0.38
N ASP A 68 -5.16 -7.12 0.56
CA ASP A 68 -5.57 -8.49 0.76
C ASP A 68 -6.60 -8.95 -0.27
N VAL A 69 -6.63 -10.25 -0.51
CA VAL A 69 -7.53 -10.93 -1.44
C VAL A 69 -8.14 -12.18 -0.80
N VAL A 70 -9.21 -12.68 -1.42
CA VAL A 70 -9.87 -13.92 -1.02
C VAL A 70 -9.06 -15.16 -1.44
N PRO A 71 -9.27 -16.33 -0.79
CA PRO A 71 -8.69 -17.59 -1.24
C PRO A 71 -9.09 -17.97 -2.68
N THR A 72 -8.22 -18.73 -3.35
CA THR A 72 -8.43 -19.33 -4.68
C THR A 72 -8.97 -20.75 -4.59
#